data_AF-A0A956PAJ1-F1
#
_entry.id   AF-A0A956PAJ1-F1
#
_cell.length_a   1.000
_cell.length_b   1.000
_cell.length_c   1.000
_cell.angle_alpha   90.00
_cell.angle_beta   90.00
_cell.angle_gamma   90.00
#
_symmetry.space_group_name_H-M   'P 1'
#
loop_
_entity.id
_entity.type
_entity.pdbx_description
1 polymer ?
#
loop_
_entity_poly.entity_id
_entity_poly.type
_entity_poly.pdbx_seq_one_letter_code
_entity_poly.pdbx_strand_id
1 'polypeptide(L)'
;MEWWTQQGAGWIGGGVGAGIGLLGGLIGVLGGLCVPKGKAKPLVLALFAIMIGAGAISLVAGVVALIDSQPYHVFYPLLLIGLIACGVGGGNLPFVLKAYRQAEARRMDAEELRRG
;
A
#
# COMPACT_ATOMS: atom_id res chain seq x y z
N MET A 1 0.41 26.21 -17.68
CA MET A 1 1.46 25.27 -18.11
C MET A 1 1.06 23.90 -17.58
N GLU A 2 1.09 22.88 -18.43
CA GLU A 2 0.89 21.49 -17.99
C GLU A 2 2.17 21.01 -17.27
N TRP A 3 2.01 20.23 -16.20
CA TRP A 3 3.15 19.72 -15.43
C TRP A 3 4.01 18.75 -16.23
N TRP A 4 3.36 17.92 -17.05
CA TRP A 4 4.02 17.02 -17.99
C TRP A 4 3.15 16.79 -19.22
N THR A 5 3.78 16.41 -20.32
CA THR A 5 3.08 16.10 -21.57
C THR A 5 2.37 14.75 -21.50
N GLN A 6 1.46 14.50 -22.44
CA GLN A 6 0.75 13.21 -22.55
C GLN A 6 1.69 12.01 -22.72
N GLN A 7 2.82 12.18 -23.42
CA GLN A 7 3.84 11.13 -23.53
C GLN A 7 4.54 10.88 -22.18
N GLY A 8 4.85 11.95 -21.44
CA GLY A 8 5.36 11.86 -20.07
C GLY A 8 4.40 11.14 -19.12
N ALA A 9 3.09 11.40 -19.27
CA ALA A 9 2.06 10.70 -18.50
C ALA A 9 2.06 9.18 -18.73
N GLY A 10 2.35 8.72 -19.95
CA GLY A 10 2.49 7.30 -20.25
C GLY A 10 3.65 6.64 -19.50
N TRP A 11 4.81 7.27 -19.50
CA TRP A 11 5.99 6.79 -18.78
C TRP A 11 5.80 6.82 -17.26
N ILE A 12 5.26 7.91 -16.72
CA ILE A 12 4.99 8.06 -15.29
C ILE A 12 3.90 7.07 -14.86
N GLY A 13 2.77 7.02 -15.55
CA GLY A 13 1.67 6.12 -15.24
C GLY A 13 2.07 4.64 -15.33
N GLY A 14 2.81 4.27 -16.38
CA GLY A 14 3.31 2.91 -16.54
C GLY A 14 4.37 2.52 -15.50
N GLY A 15 5.37 3.38 -15.28
CA GLY A 15 6.45 3.11 -14.33
C GLY A 15 5.99 3.11 -12.88
N VAL A 16 5.24 4.14 -12.46
CA VAL A 16 4.71 4.24 -11.10
C VAL A 16 3.66 3.15 -10.86
N GLY A 17 2.78 2.90 -11.84
CA GLY A 17 1.79 1.83 -11.76
C GLY A 17 2.44 0.45 -11.61
N ALA A 18 3.47 0.14 -12.40
CA ALA A 18 4.22 -1.10 -12.26
C ALA A 18 4.92 -1.23 -10.90
N GLY A 19 5.55 -0.15 -10.41
CA GLY A 19 6.19 -0.13 -9.10
C GLY A 19 5.21 -0.44 -7.97
N ILE A 20 4.03 0.17 -7.99
CA ILE A 20 2.98 -0.07 -6.99
C ILE A 20 2.39 -1.47 -7.13
N GLY A 21 2.20 -1.96 -8.34
CA GLY A 21 1.75 -3.34 -8.59
C GLY A 21 2.73 -4.36 -8.01
N LEU A 22 4.04 -4.17 -8.23
CA LEU A 22 5.09 -5.03 -7.67
C LEU A 22 5.14 -4.95 -6.14
N LEU A 23 5.03 -3.75 -5.56
CA LEU A 23 4.94 -3.59 -4.11
C LEU A 23 3.70 -4.28 -3.53
N GLY A 24 2.54 -4.12 -4.16
CA GLY A 24 1.31 -4.81 -3.77
C GLY A 24 1.43 -6.33 -3.85
N GLY A 25 2.05 -6.85 -4.90
CA GLY A 25 2.35 -8.28 -5.04
C GLY A 25 3.29 -8.80 -3.95
N LEU A 26 4.36 -8.06 -3.65
CA LEU A 26 5.29 -8.39 -2.57
C LEU A 26 4.58 -8.40 -1.20
N ILE A 27 3.75 -7.39 -0.92
CA ILE A 27 2.93 -7.33 0.28
C ILE A 27 1.98 -8.51 0.36
N GLY A 28 1.35 -8.91 -0.76
CA GLY A 28 0.46 -10.08 -0.81
C GLY A 28 1.18 -11.38 -0.49
N VAL A 29 2.35 -11.62 -1.09
CA VAL A 29 3.16 -12.82 -0.86
C VAL A 29 3.67 -12.89 0.59
N LEU A 30 4.28 -11.80 1.08
CA LEU A 30 4.75 -11.72 2.47
C LEU A 30 3.59 -11.79 3.46
N GLY A 31 2.45 -11.18 3.11
CA GLY A 31 1.21 -11.26 3.84
C GLY A 31 0.77 -12.72 4.03
N GLY A 32 0.67 -13.47 2.93
CA GLY A 32 0.25 -14.86 2.96
C GLY A 32 1.23 -15.79 3.70
N LEU A 33 2.54 -15.57 3.55
CA LEU A 33 3.54 -16.48 4.11
C LEU A 33 3.95 -16.15 5.56
N CYS A 34 4.04 -14.87 5.90
CA CYS A 34 4.61 -14.41 7.17
C CYS A 34 3.55 -14.10 8.23
N VAL A 35 2.38 -13.56 7.85
CA VAL A 35 1.34 -13.16 8.79
C VAL A 35 0.76 -14.34 9.58
N PRO A 36 0.41 -15.50 8.96
CA PRO A 36 -0.10 -16.65 9.71
C PRO A 36 0.89 -17.21 10.72
N LYS A 37 2.19 -17.05 10.43
CA LYS A 37 3.32 -17.50 11.25
C LYS A 37 3.75 -16.47 12.29
N GLY A 38 3.14 -15.28 12.31
CA GLY A 38 3.53 -14.18 13.20
C GLY A 38 4.94 -13.63 12.92
N LYS A 39 5.50 -13.85 11.72
CA LYS A 39 6.86 -13.45 11.36
C LYS A 39 6.87 -12.13 10.56
N ALA A 40 8.02 -11.46 10.56
CA ALA A 40 8.30 -10.26 9.74
C ALA A 40 7.28 -9.11 9.89
N LYS A 41 6.59 -9.02 11.04
CA LYS A 41 5.64 -7.96 11.37
C LYS A 41 6.14 -6.54 11.05
N PRO A 42 7.34 -6.10 11.50
CA PRO A 42 7.79 -4.74 11.21
C PRO A 42 8.00 -4.50 9.72
N LEU A 43 8.48 -5.51 8.96
CA LEU A 43 8.68 -5.39 7.52
C LEU A 43 7.35 -5.26 6.77
N VAL A 44 6.38 -6.14 7.06
CA VAL A 44 5.07 -6.11 6.41
C VAL A 44 4.35 -4.79 6.71
N LEU A 45 4.37 -4.34 7.96
CA LEU A 45 3.77 -3.05 8.34
C LEU A 45 4.50 -1.86 7.72
N ALA A 46 5.83 -1.90 7.60
CA ALA A 46 6.59 -0.85 6.92
C ALA A 46 6.23 -0.79 5.43
N LEU A 47 6.07 -1.92 4.75
CA LEU A 47 5.63 -1.95 3.35
C LEU A 47 4.23 -1.38 3.16
N PHE A 48 3.28 -1.71 4.06
CA PHE A 48 1.96 -1.07 4.08
C PHE A 48 2.06 0.44 4.31
N ALA A 49 2.89 0.89 5.26
CA ALA A 49 3.07 2.31 5.55
C ALA A 49 3.67 3.07 4.36
N ILE A 50 4.66 2.49 3.68
CA ILE A 50 5.26 3.06 2.45
C ILE A 50 4.19 3.17 1.36
N MET A 51 3.41 2.11 1.12
CA MET A 51 2.37 2.11 0.09
C MET A 51 1.28 3.14 0.38
N ILE A 52 0.79 3.20 1.63
CA ILE A 52 -0.25 4.17 2.03
C ILE A 52 0.30 5.59 2.00
N GLY A 53 1.53 5.81 2.48
CA GLY A 53 2.17 7.13 2.49
C GLY A 53 2.41 7.66 1.08
N ALA A 54 2.96 6.83 0.19
CA ALA A 54 3.13 7.18 -1.22
C ALA A 54 1.77 7.43 -1.90
N GLY A 55 0.75 6.62 -1.60
CA GLY A 55 -0.61 6.83 -2.07
C GLY A 55 -1.20 8.15 -1.61
N ALA A 56 -1.02 8.51 -0.34
CA ALA A 56 -1.54 9.75 0.24
C ALA A 56 -0.88 10.97 -0.40
N ILE A 57 0.45 10.94 -0.58
CA ILE A 57 1.19 12.00 -1.28
C ILE A 57 0.68 12.15 -2.73
N SER A 58 0.51 11.04 -3.45
CA SER A 58 -0.04 11.04 -4.81
C SER A 58 -1.46 11.61 -4.86
N LEU A 59 -2.30 11.25 -3.88
CA LEU A 59 -3.67 11.72 -3.80
C LEU A 59 -3.73 13.23 -3.58
N VAL A 60 -2.92 13.74 -2.64
CA VAL A 60 -2.79 15.18 -2.40
C VAL A 60 -2.29 15.90 -3.66
N ALA A 61 -1.26 15.38 -4.32
CA ALA A 61 -0.77 15.96 -5.57
C ALA A 61 -1.84 15.97 -6.68
N GLY A 62 -2.66 14.91 -6.77
CA GLY A 62 -3.77 14.85 -7.71
C GLY A 62 -4.89 15.86 -7.42
N VAL A 63 -5.18 16.11 -6.13
CA VAL A 63 -6.14 17.14 -5.72
C VAL A 63 -5.60 18.54 -6.03
N VAL A 64 -4.32 18.81 -5.76
CA VAL A 64 -3.69 20.09 -6.14
C VAL A 64 -3.74 20.28 -7.66
N ALA A 65 -3.42 19.24 -8.43
CA ALA A 65 -3.49 19.29 -9.90
C ALA A 65 -4.92 19.59 -10.40
N LEU A 66 -5.96 19.03 -9.76
CA LEU A 66 -7.35 19.36 -10.07
C LEU A 66 -7.67 20.84 -9.81
N ILE A 67 -7.22 21.37 -8.67
CA ILE A 67 -7.44 22.79 -8.30
C ILE A 67 -6.74 23.71 -9.29
N ASP A 68 -5.52 23.35 -9.70
CA ASP A 68 -4.75 24.07 -10.72
C ASP A 68 -5.31 23.90 -12.15
N SER A 69 -6.46 23.22 -12.31
CA SER A 69 -7.08 22.94 -13.60
C SER A 69 -6.14 22.24 -14.58
N GLN A 70 -5.27 21.38 -14.06
CA GLN A 70 -4.37 20.58 -14.87
C GLN A 70 -5.16 19.66 -15.80
N PRO A 71 -4.61 19.31 -16.98
CA PRO A 71 -5.28 18.42 -17.92
C PRO A 71 -5.40 16.99 -17.35
N TYR A 72 -6.34 16.22 -17.92
CA TYR A 72 -6.69 14.86 -17.47
C TYR A 72 -5.47 13.93 -17.30
N HIS A 73 -4.51 14.01 -18.21
CA HIS A 73 -3.32 13.16 -18.18
C HIS A 73 -2.35 13.47 -17.01
N VAL A 74 -2.55 14.56 -16.28
CA VAL A 74 -1.79 14.90 -15.06
C VAL A 74 -2.53 14.46 -13.81
N PHE A 75 -3.76 14.94 -13.60
CA PHE A 75 -4.46 14.67 -12.33
C PHE A 75 -5.00 13.25 -12.23
N TYR A 76 -5.48 12.65 -13.33
CA TYR A 76 -6.17 11.37 -13.28
C TYR A 76 -5.28 10.22 -12.78
N PRO A 77 -4.04 10.04 -13.30
CA PRO A 77 -3.14 9.01 -12.80
C PRO A 77 -2.80 9.19 -11.31
N LEU A 78 -2.57 10.43 -10.87
CA LEU A 78 -2.24 10.74 -9.47
C LEU A 78 -3.37 10.37 -8.51
N LEU A 79 -4.62 10.72 -8.88
CA LEU A 79 -5.80 10.40 -8.08
C LEU A 79 -6.09 8.91 -8.09
N LEU A 80 -6.03 8.26 -9.27
CA LEU A 80 -6.30 6.83 -9.40
C LEU A 80 -5.33 6.01 -8.55
N ILE A 81 -4.04 6.28 -8.69
CA ILE A 81 -2.99 5.59 -7.94
C ILE A 81 -3.12 5.86 -6.45
N GLY A 82 -3.34 7.12 -6.05
CA GLY A 82 -3.51 7.49 -4.66
C GLY A 82 -4.71 6.80 -4.01
N LEU A 83 -5.86 6.81 -4.68
CA LEU A 83 -7.08 6.15 -4.21
C LEU A 83 -6.91 4.64 -4.07
N ILE A 84 -6.29 3.98 -5.06
CA ILE A 84 -6.06 2.53 -5.00
C ILE A 84 -5.09 2.20 -3.87
N ALA A 85 -3.95 2.88 -3.78
CA ALA A 85 -2.92 2.59 -2.77
C ALA A 85 -3.45 2.84 -1.34
N CYS A 86 -4.13 3.96 -1.11
CA CYS A 86 -4.74 4.25 0.18
C CYS A 86 -5.94 3.34 0.49
N GLY A 87 -6.80 3.06 -0.49
CA GLY A 87 -7.98 2.23 -0.31
C GLY A 87 -7.63 0.76 -0.05
N VAL A 88 -6.78 0.18 -0.90
CA VAL A 88 -6.32 -1.21 -0.76
C VAL A 88 -5.40 -1.35 0.45
N GLY A 89 -4.44 -0.45 0.62
CA GLY A 89 -3.51 -0.48 1.75
C GLY A 89 -4.21 -0.24 3.08
N GLY A 90 -4.93 0.88 3.19
CA GLY A 90 -5.65 1.26 4.40
C GLY A 90 -6.78 0.29 4.74
N GLY A 91 -7.49 -0.22 3.73
CA GLY A 91 -8.53 -1.22 3.92
C GLY A 91 -8.01 -2.57 4.41
N ASN A 92 -6.86 -3.05 3.92
CA ASN A 92 -6.29 -4.33 4.32
C ASN A 92 -5.47 -4.28 5.62
N LEU A 93 -4.90 -3.13 5.98
CA LEU A 93 -4.11 -2.95 7.19
C LEU A 93 -4.79 -3.48 8.48
N PRO A 94 -6.07 -3.20 8.79
CA PRO A 94 -6.73 -3.73 9.98
C PRO A 94 -6.84 -5.26 9.97
N PHE A 95 -7.04 -5.87 8.80
CA PHE A 95 -7.09 -7.34 8.67
C PHE A 95 -5.72 -7.96 8.94
N VAL A 96 -4.65 -7.38 8.40
CA VAL A 96 -3.27 -7.82 8.64
C VAL A 96 -2.91 -7.68 10.12
N LEU A 97 -3.25 -6.55 10.76
CA LEU A 97 -3.03 -6.34 12.18
C LEU A 97 -3.80 -7.36 13.04
N LYS A 98 -5.07 -7.65 12.69
CA LYS A 98 -5.87 -8.67 13.36
C LYS A 98 -5.24 -10.06 13.23
N ALA A 99 -4.77 -10.42 12.03
CA ALA A 99 -4.14 -11.70 11.78
C ALA A 99 -2.81 -11.87 12.55
N TYR A 100 -2.01 -10.81 12.66
CA TYR A 100 -0.82 -10.82 13.53
C TYR A 100 -1.16 -11.04 15.00
N ARG A 101 -2.18 -10.35 15.52
CA ARG A 101 -2.65 -10.54 16.91
C ARG A 101 -3.11 -11.98 17.18
N GLN A 102 -3.81 -12.58 16.21
CA GLN A 102 -4.22 -13.99 16.32
C GLN A 102 -3.04 -14.96 16.30
N ALA A 103 -2.01 -14.69 15.50
CA ALA A 103 -0.80 -15.50 15.47
C ALA A 103 0.00 -15.38 16.78
N GLU A 104 0.07 -14.19 17.37
CA GLU A 104 0.70 -13.96 18.68
C GLU A 104 -0.07 -14.67 19.81
N ALA A 105 -1.41 -14.59 19.82
CA ALA A 105 -2.25 -15.29 20.81
C ALA A 105 -2.04 -16.82 20.77
N ARG A 106 -2.12 -17.44 19.59
CA ARG A 106 -1.88 -18.89 19.42
C ARG A 106 -0.51 -19.33 19.93
N ARG A 107 0.50 -18.46 19.85
CA ARG A 107 1.85 -18.76 20.34
C ARG A 107 1.90 -18.74 21.86
N MET A 108 1.23 -17.79 22.51
CA MET A 108 1.16 -17.72 23.97
C MET A 108 0.41 -18.93 24.54
N ASP A 109 -0.74 -19.30 23.97
CA ASP A 109 -1.51 -20.48 24.40
C ASP A 109 -0.68 -21.78 24.32
N ALA A 110 0.11 -21.93 23.26
CA ALA A 110 1.00 -23.08 23.07
C ALA A 110 2.18 -23.08 24.07
N GLU A 111 2.69 -21.91 24.45
CA GLU A 111 3.74 -21.77 25.47
C GLU A 111 3.22 -22.06 26.88
N GLU A 112 1.96 -21.70 27.19
CA GLU A 112 1.27 -22.05 28.44
C GLU A 112 1.02 -23.55 28.55
N LEU A 113 0.49 -24.19 27.51
CA LEU A 113 0.29 -25.65 27.46
C LEU A 113 1.58 -26.46 27.63
N ARG A 114 2.73 -25.88 27.26
CA ARG A 114 4.03 -26.53 27.40
C ARG A 114 4.65 -26.33 28.79
N ARG A 115 4.11 -25.40 29.59
CA ARG A 115 4.58 -25.07 30.94
C ARG A 115 3.75 -25.74 32.05
N GLY A 116 2.48 -26.09 31.79
CA GLY A 116 1.64 -26.91 32.67
C GLY A 116 1.92 -28.40 32.52
#